data_AF-A0A166C8H1-F1
#
_entry.id   AF-A0A166C8H1-F1
#
_cell.length_a   1.000
_cell.length_b   1.000
_cell.length_c   1.000
_cell.angle_alpha   90.00
_cell.angle_beta   90.00
_cell.angle_gamma   90.00
#
_symmetry.space_group_name_H-M   'P 1'
#
loop_
_entity.id
_entity.type
_entity.pdbx_description
1 polymer ?
#
loop_
_entity_poly.entity_id
_entity_poly.type
_entity_poly.pdbx_seq_one_letter_code
_entity_poly.pdbx_strand_id
1 'polypeptide(L)'
;MNSYIIIREQGNPKKIQKIREAYKKIERFGLFDEKYYLDKYPHIKKSKIKPLDHYVYHGYKEGKNPSKEFDGNYYLKKYKDVKKAQINPLIHYALYGKEEGKYPNKTAENNSVEGLLKREKKVKNELIAIQKQHQEEINNNKQEHKKETQELKNTITNTQNNLKNELIAIQKQHQEEINNNKQEHKKETQELKNTITNTQNKIQNSYSNLNKISSESNYANVFNSTVIGSKWLKKQNFALVNSAANYSFFYGLFRILDEMKPKNILELGLGQTTKMTAQYVYNSDEEIKLTVIDSDQSWINNFSKNLTLNRNTNIFQVNMEECQTSSGNKNFRYENFENLIKKDQFDLIIIDGPIGFNQKYPRTNILNIIENHLKEEFIIILDDYDRQGEKNTSQKIKDKLNNKNIKYDTKIFRGLKHQIVFFTQKYFFIKWY
;
A
#
# COMPACT_ATOMS: atom_id res chain seq x y z
N MET A 1 59.23 -58.76 -105.78
CA MET A 1 59.68 -59.41 -104.53
C MET A 1 60.47 -58.41 -103.70
N ASN A 2 60.19 -58.29 -102.39
CA ASN A 2 60.70 -57.20 -101.54
C ASN A 2 62.20 -57.43 -101.19
N SER A 3 63.11 -56.88 -102.00
CA SER A 3 64.57 -57.05 -101.86
C SER A 3 65.12 -56.57 -100.52
N TYR A 4 64.43 -55.63 -99.85
CA TYR A 4 64.92 -54.98 -98.63
C TYR A 4 65.03 -55.93 -97.41
N ILE A 5 64.03 -56.78 -97.17
CA ILE A 5 64.05 -57.76 -96.05
C ILE A 5 65.16 -58.79 -96.26
N ILE A 6 65.35 -59.26 -97.50
CA ILE A 6 66.37 -60.27 -97.83
C ILE A 6 67.78 -59.70 -97.56
N ILE A 7 68.00 -58.44 -97.93
CA ILE A 7 69.27 -57.74 -97.70
C ILE A 7 69.52 -57.54 -96.20
N ARG A 8 68.53 -57.07 -95.44
CA ARG A 8 68.69 -56.78 -94.00
C ARG A 8 68.90 -58.04 -93.16
N GLU A 9 68.32 -59.16 -93.57
CA GLU A 9 68.52 -60.46 -92.91
C GLU A 9 69.70 -61.26 -93.45
N GLN A 10 70.55 -60.67 -94.31
CA GLN A 10 71.74 -61.31 -94.90
C GLN A 10 71.44 -62.67 -95.55
N GLY A 11 70.24 -62.82 -96.15
CA GLY A 11 69.81 -64.06 -96.79
C GLY A 11 69.39 -65.21 -95.85
N ASN A 12 69.29 -65.01 -94.53
CA ASN A 12 68.89 -66.08 -93.60
C ASN A 12 67.40 -66.48 -93.74
N PRO A 13 67.07 -67.70 -94.22
CA PRO A 13 65.71 -68.07 -94.57
C PRO A 13 64.74 -68.12 -93.38
N LYS A 14 65.21 -68.57 -92.20
CA LYS A 14 64.36 -68.66 -90.99
C LYS A 14 63.98 -67.28 -90.46
N LYS A 15 64.92 -66.33 -90.44
CA LYS A 15 64.63 -64.94 -90.00
C LYS A 15 63.72 -64.21 -90.99
N ILE A 16 63.96 -64.39 -92.29
CA ILE A 16 63.12 -63.82 -93.35
C ILE A 16 61.68 -64.33 -93.24
N GLN A 17 61.48 -65.64 -93.00
CA GLN A 17 60.14 -66.20 -92.81
C GLN A 17 59.44 -65.59 -91.60
N LYS A 18 60.12 -65.55 -90.44
CA LYS A 18 59.55 -65.01 -89.20
C LYS A 18 59.17 -63.53 -89.29
N ILE A 19 60.00 -62.72 -89.96
CA ILE A 19 59.69 -61.30 -90.21
C ILE A 19 58.51 -61.16 -91.18
N ARG A 20 58.43 -61.97 -92.24
CA ARG A 20 57.27 -61.96 -93.16
C ARG A 20 55.98 -62.34 -92.45
N GLU A 21 56.02 -63.34 -91.57
CA GLU A 21 54.87 -63.73 -90.74
C GLU A 21 54.48 -62.59 -89.80
N ALA A 22 55.45 -61.93 -89.18
CA ALA A 22 55.18 -60.77 -88.33
C ALA A 22 54.55 -59.62 -89.10
N TYR A 23 55.00 -59.32 -90.32
CA TYR A 23 54.42 -58.27 -91.17
C TYR A 23 52.98 -58.60 -91.53
N LYS A 24 52.70 -59.84 -91.93
CA LYS A 24 51.32 -60.29 -92.19
C LYS A 24 50.42 -60.12 -90.97
N LYS A 25 50.90 -60.47 -89.76
CA LYS A 25 50.12 -60.25 -88.53
C LYS A 25 49.98 -58.76 -88.19
N ILE A 26 51.02 -57.95 -88.39
CA ILE A 26 50.98 -56.49 -88.18
C ILE A 26 49.93 -55.84 -89.07
N GLU A 27 49.92 -56.16 -90.36
CA GLU A 27 48.94 -55.65 -91.33
C GLU A 27 47.53 -56.18 -90.98
N ARG A 28 47.38 -57.50 -90.79
CA ARG A 28 46.07 -58.12 -90.47
C ARG A 28 45.41 -57.52 -89.23
N PHE A 29 46.20 -57.17 -88.22
CA PHE A 29 45.69 -56.64 -86.97
C PHE A 29 45.75 -55.11 -86.88
N GLY A 30 46.10 -54.42 -87.98
CA GLY A 30 46.19 -52.96 -88.01
C GLY A 30 47.17 -52.38 -86.99
N LEU A 31 48.22 -53.13 -86.63
CA LEU A 31 49.15 -52.75 -85.54
C LEU A 31 50.11 -51.64 -85.96
N PHE A 32 50.30 -51.46 -87.27
CA PHE A 32 51.03 -50.36 -87.85
C PHE A 32 50.06 -49.48 -88.64
N ASP A 33 50.04 -48.19 -88.32
CA ASP A 33 49.27 -47.20 -89.05
C ASP A 33 50.25 -46.35 -89.85
N GLU A 34 50.32 -46.59 -91.15
CA GLU A 34 51.26 -45.90 -92.05
C GLU A 34 51.03 -44.40 -92.07
N LYS A 35 49.77 -43.95 -92.05
CA LYS A 35 49.43 -42.53 -92.03
C LYS A 35 49.88 -41.89 -90.72
N TYR A 36 49.53 -42.49 -89.58
CA TYR A 36 50.01 -42.03 -88.27
C TYR A 36 51.53 -42.00 -88.20
N TYR A 37 52.21 -43.03 -88.70
CA TYR A 37 53.66 -43.13 -88.62
C TYR A 37 54.35 -42.07 -89.48
N LEU A 38 53.88 -41.86 -90.71
CA LEU A 38 54.43 -40.87 -91.62
C LEU A 38 54.07 -39.42 -91.24
N ASP A 39 52.89 -39.19 -90.65
CA ASP A 39 52.50 -37.88 -90.13
C ASP A 39 53.31 -37.53 -88.88
N LYS A 40 53.56 -38.52 -88.01
CA LYS A 40 54.38 -38.34 -86.80
C LYS A 40 55.88 -38.26 -87.10
N TYR A 41 56.35 -38.89 -88.17
CA TYR A 41 57.76 -38.92 -88.57
C TYR A 41 57.97 -38.55 -90.05
N PRO A 42 57.75 -37.27 -90.45
CA PRO A 42 57.72 -36.86 -91.85
C PRO A 42 59.03 -37.08 -92.63
N HIS A 43 60.18 -37.08 -91.94
CA HIS A 43 61.49 -37.30 -92.56
C HIS A 43 61.64 -38.68 -93.21
N ILE A 44 60.83 -39.66 -92.77
CA ILE A 44 60.83 -41.02 -93.34
C ILE A 44 60.30 -41.00 -94.78
N LYS A 45 59.40 -40.05 -95.13
CA LYS A 45 58.94 -39.88 -96.53
C LYS A 45 60.10 -39.61 -97.48
N LYS A 46 61.18 -38.98 -97.01
CA LYS A 46 62.36 -38.63 -97.83
C LYS A 46 63.40 -39.75 -97.92
N SER A 47 63.33 -40.78 -97.07
CA SER A 47 64.37 -41.82 -96.98
C SER A 47 64.26 -42.93 -98.04
N LYS A 48 63.18 -42.93 -98.85
CA LYS A 48 62.84 -43.98 -99.83
C LYS A 48 62.72 -45.40 -99.25
N ILE A 49 62.69 -45.56 -97.92
CA ILE A 49 62.43 -46.83 -97.22
C ILE A 49 60.93 -46.90 -96.91
N LYS A 50 60.30 -48.07 -97.09
CA LYS A 50 58.88 -48.24 -96.71
C LYS A 50 58.69 -47.99 -95.20
N PRO A 51 57.60 -47.33 -94.76
CA PRO A 51 57.46 -46.92 -93.36
C PRO A 51 57.48 -48.07 -92.34
N LEU A 52 56.86 -49.20 -92.67
CA LEU A 52 56.90 -50.40 -91.83
C LEU A 52 58.30 -51.00 -91.76
N ASP A 53 59.01 -51.06 -92.89
CA ASP A 53 60.42 -51.49 -92.93
C ASP A 53 61.29 -50.56 -92.04
N HIS A 54 61.08 -49.25 -92.13
CA HIS A 54 61.76 -48.30 -91.26
C HIS A 54 61.46 -48.57 -89.79
N TYR A 55 60.20 -48.72 -89.40
CA TYR A 55 59.84 -48.99 -88.01
C TYR A 55 60.50 -50.25 -87.47
N VAL A 56 60.42 -51.33 -88.25
CA VAL A 56 60.86 -52.65 -87.81
C VAL A 56 62.37 -52.68 -87.56
N TYR A 57 63.14 -52.03 -88.43
CA TYR A 57 64.61 -52.07 -88.37
C TYR A 57 65.24 -50.91 -87.60
N HIS A 58 64.59 -49.75 -87.56
CA HIS A 58 65.13 -48.51 -87.00
C HIS A 58 64.20 -47.89 -85.97
N GLY A 59 62.94 -47.67 -86.34
CA GLY A 59 62.02 -46.82 -85.57
C GLY A 59 61.77 -47.28 -84.14
N TYR A 60 61.66 -48.58 -83.87
CA TYR A 60 61.46 -49.05 -82.49
C TYR A 60 62.66 -48.77 -81.57
N LYS A 61 63.90 -48.77 -82.12
CA LYS A 61 65.11 -48.45 -81.36
C LYS A 61 65.20 -46.95 -81.07
N GLU A 62 64.63 -46.14 -81.95
CA GLU A 62 64.49 -44.69 -81.80
C GLU A 62 63.33 -44.31 -80.87
N GLY A 63 62.65 -45.27 -80.24
CA GLY A 63 61.50 -45.02 -79.38
C GLY A 63 60.27 -44.51 -80.14
N LYS A 64 60.23 -44.67 -81.47
CA LYS A 64 59.07 -44.31 -82.29
C LYS A 64 57.94 -45.30 -82.04
N ASN A 65 56.69 -44.83 -82.18
CA ASN A 65 55.51 -45.68 -82.04
C ASN A 65 54.85 -45.95 -83.40
N PRO A 66 54.43 -47.19 -83.68
CA PRO A 66 53.94 -47.60 -85.00
C PRO A 66 52.47 -47.23 -85.25
N SER A 67 51.68 -47.01 -84.19
CA SER A 67 50.27 -46.62 -84.26
C SER A 67 49.85 -45.92 -82.97
N LYS A 68 48.60 -45.44 -82.89
CA LYS A 68 47.98 -44.99 -81.62
C LYS A 68 47.66 -46.17 -80.71
N GLU A 69 47.32 -47.31 -81.32
CA GLU A 69 46.88 -48.51 -80.60
C GLU A 69 48.04 -49.32 -80.01
N PHE A 70 49.27 -49.09 -80.48
CA PHE A 70 50.46 -49.74 -79.95
C PHE A 70 51.50 -48.71 -79.50
N ASP A 71 51.82 -48.73 -78.21
CA ASP A 71 52.88 -47.92 -77.62
C ASP A 71 54.08 -48.81 -77.31
N GLY A 72 55.07 -48.79 -78.21
CA GLY A 72 56.29 -49.59 -78.07
C GLY A 72 57.06 -49.25 -76.80
N ASN A 73 57.02 -48.00 -76.34
CA ASN A 73 57.70 -47.58 -75.11
C ASN A 73 57.00 -48.12 -73.86
N TYR A 74 55.66 -48.02 -73.80
CA TYR A 74 54.87 -48.66 -72.74
C TYR A 74 55.10 -50.18 -72.73
N TYR A 75 55.01 -50.80 -73.90
CA TYR A 75 55.12 -52.25 -74.04
C TYR A 75 56.48 -52.76 -73.54
N LEU A 76 57.58 -52.10 -73.91
CA LEU A 76 58.92 -52.44 -73.43
C LEU A 76 59.15 -52.11 -71.95
N LYS A 77 58.46 -51.09 -71.40
CA LYS A 77 58.52 -50.75 -69.97
C LYS A 77 57.77 -51.78 -69.12
N LYS A 78 56.62 -52.25 -69.60
CA LYS A 78 55.76 -53.24 -68.94
C LYS A 78 56.33 -54.65 -69.05
N TYR A 79 56.68 -55.06 -70.26
CA TYR A 79 57.19 -56.40 -70.59
C TYR A 79 58.71 -56.37 -70.68
N LYS A 80 59.36 -56.37 -69.50
CA LYS A 80 60.82 -56.25 -69.35
C LYS A 80 61.59 -57.39 -70.02
N ASP A 81 60.97 -58.56 -70.14
CA ASP A 81 61.44 -59.73 -70.90
C ASP A 81 61.69 -59.39 -72.37
N VAL A 82 60.72 -58.74 -73.03
CA VAL A 82 60.82 -58.33 -74.43
C VAL A 82 61.93 -57.29 -74.63
N LYS A 83 62.03 -56.33 -73.70
CA LYS A 83 63.09 -55.31 -73.72
C LYS A 83 64.48 -55.91 -73.58
N LYS A 84 64.68 -56.85 -72.66
CA LYS A 84 65.97 -57.52 -72.44
C LYS A 84 66.41 -58.34 -73.65
N ALA A 85 65.48 -59.01 -74.33
CA ALA A 85 65.75 -59.78 -75.54
C ALA A 85 66.06 -58.91 -76.77
N GLN A 86 65.93 -57.57 -76.66
CA GLN A 86 66.11 -56.60 -77.75
C GLN A 86 65.25 -56.87 -79.00
N ILE A 87 64.15 -57.61 -78.82
CA ILE A 87 63.19 -57.93 -79.87
C ILE A 87 62.36 -56.68 -80.14
N ASN A 88 62.07 -56.41 -81.41
CA ASN A 88 61.17 -55.32 -81.77
C ASN A 88 59.79 -55.53 -81.09
N PRO A 89 59.29 -54.56 -80.31
CA PRO A 89 58.07 -54.73 -79.52
C PRO A 89 56.84 -54.98 -80.36
N LEU A 90 56.72 -54.36 -81.54
CA LEU A 90 55.61 -54.58 -82.45
C LEU A 90 55.66 -55.98 -83.06
N ILE A 91 56.86 -56.44 -83.44
CA ILE A 91 57.06 -57.81 -83.95
C ILE A 91 56.72 -58.83 -82.86
N HIS A 92 57.20 -58.61 -81.63
CA HIS A 92 56.86 -59.47 -80.49
C HIS A 92 55.36 -59.47 -80.24
N TYR A 93 54.73 -58.30 -80.18
CA TYR A 93 53.30 -58.20 -79.92
C TYR A 93 52.47 -58.89 -81.00
N ALA A 94 52.81 -58.65 -82.27
CA ALA A 94 52.13 -59.27 -83.40
C ALA A 94 52.29 -60.79 -83.41
N LEU A 95 53.49 -61.32 -83.16
CA LEU A 95 53.73 -62.76 -83.20
C LEU A 95 53.18 -63.49 -81.98
N TYR A 96 53.37 -62.93 -80.77
CA TYR A 96 53.14 -63.60 -79.50
C TYR A 96 52.29 -62.77 -78.54
N GLY A 97 52.64 -61.50 -78.34
CA GLY A 97 52.11 -60.71 -77.23
C GLY A 97 50.60 -60.51 -77.25
N LYS A 98 49.99 -60.43 -78.43
CA LYS A 98 48.52 -60.37 -78.56
C LYS A 98 47.85 -61.65 -78.06
N GLU A 99 48.43 -62.81 -78.37
CA GLU A 99 47.94 -64.13 -77.93
C GLU A 99 48.28 -64.41 -76.46
N GLU A 100 49.41 -63.86 -75.96
CA GLU A 100 49.81 -63.90 -74.54
C GLU A 100 48.99 -62.96 -73.63
N GLY A 101 48.01 -62.23 -74.18
CA GLY A 101 47.22 -61.25 -73.43
C GLY A 101 48.02 -60.03 -72.96
N LYS A 102 49.18 -59.74 -73.57
CA LYS A 102 49.98 -58.55 -73.27
C LYS A 102 49.24 -57.30 -73.77
N TYR A 103 49.29 -56.22 -72.99
CA TYR A 103 48.62 -54.97 -73.31
C TYR A 103 49.48 -54.12 -74.24
N PRO A 104 48.96 -53.69 -75.40
CA PRO A 104 49.74 -52.93 -76.37
C PRO A 104 50.02 -51.48 -75.91
N ASN A 105 49.23 -50.97 -74.94
CA ASN A 105 49.35 -49.62 -74.38
C ASN A 105 48.73 -49.56 -72.96
N LYS A 106 48.91 -48.42 -72.27
CA LYS A 106 48.40 -48.21 -70.91
C LYS A 106 46.87 -48.19 -70.83
N THR A 107 46.19 -47.68 -71.85
CA THR A 107 44.73 -47.60 -71.91
C THR A 107 44.10 -48.99 -71.97
N ALA A 108 44.67 -49.89 -72.78
CA ALA A 108 44.25 -51.29 -72.85
C ALA A 108 44.42 -52.02 -71.51
N GLU A 109 45.50 -51.73 -70.76
CA GLU A 109 45.67 -52.26 -69.40
C GLU A 109 44.63 -51.69 -68.41
N ASN A 110 44.36 -50.39 -68.47
CA ASN A 110 43.40 -49.75 -67.55
C ASN A 110 41.96 -50.19 -67.82
N ASN A 111 41.61 -50.46 -69.08
CA ASN A 111 40.28 -50.91 -69.49
C ASN A 111 40.12 -52.44 -69.41
N SER A 112 41.13 -53.17 -68.94
CA SER A 112 41.00 -54.59 -68.65
C SER A 112 40.14 -54.80 -67.40
N VAL A 113 39.59 -56.01 -67.24
CA VAL A 113 38.82 -56.40 -66.05
C VAL A 113 39.61 -56.14 -64.75
N GLU A 114 40.92 -56.45 -64.75
CA GLU A 114 41.78 -56.18 -63.60
C GLU A 114 41.97 -54.68 -63.32
N GLY A 115 42.08 -53.86 -64.37
CA GLY A 115 42.19 -52.41 -64.25
C GLY A 115 40.94 -51.78 -63.64
N LEU A 116 39.76 -52.23 -64.08
CA LEU A 116 38.47 -51.79 -63.56
C LEU A 116 38.23 -52.22 -62.11
N LEU A 117 38.52 -53.48 -61.76
CA LEU A 117 38.38 -53.98 -60.38
C LEU A 117 39.30 -53.24 -59.39
N LYS A 118 40.53 -52.93 -59.79
CA LYS A 118 41.45 -52.11 -58.97
C LYS A 118 40.89 -50.70 -58.74
N ARG A 119 40.28 -50.10 -59.75
CA ARG A 119 39.66 -48.78 -59.64
C ARG A 119 38.44 -48.82 -58.73
N GLU A 120 37.56 -49.81 -58.88
CA GLU A 120 36.38 -50.00 -58.03
C GLU A 120 36.77 -50.15 -56.56
N LYS A 121 37.76 -51.00 -56.27
CA LYS A 121 38.26 -51.21 -54.90
C LYS A 121 38.80 -49.92 -54.29
N LYS A 122 39.53 -49.12 -55.07
CA LYS A 122 40.04 -47.82 -54.63
C LYS A 122 38.89 -46.86 -54.27
N VAL A 123 37.90 -46.73 -55.15
CA VAL A 123 36.74 -45.85 -54.92
C VAL A 123 35.93 -46.30 -53.70
N LYS A 124 35.70 -47.61 -53.52
CA LYS A 124 35.01 -48.14 -52.34
C LYS A 124 35.74 -47.77 -51.04
N ASN A 125 37.06 -47.89 -51.00
CA ASN A 125 37.85 -47.53 -49.82
C ASN A 125 37.79 -46.02 -49.53
N GLU A 126 37.86 -45.18 -50.56
CA GLU A 126 37.71 -43.71 -50.42
C GLU A 126 36.32 -43.35 -49.88
N LEU A 127 35.25 -43.98 -50.40
CA LEU A 127 33.88 -43.78 -49.92
C LEU A 127 33.72 -44.17 -48.44
N ILE A 128 34.30 -45.29 -48.02
CA ILE A 128 34.27 -45.72 -46.61
C ILE A 128 34.99 -44.72 -45.71
N ALA A 129 36.13 -44.18 -46.16
CA ALA A 129 36.86 -43.16 -45.40
C ALA A 129 36.04 -41.87 -45.24
N ILE A 130 35.41 -41.40 -46.32
CA ILE A 130 34.52 -40.23 -46.30
C ILE A 130 33.33 -40.46 -45.35
N GLN A 131 32.69 -41.63 -45.42
CA GLN A 131 31.56 -41.97 -44.54
C GLN A 131 31.96 -41.97 -43.06
N LYS A 132 33.14 -42.51 -42.72
CA LYS A 132 33.65 -42.48 -41.34
C LYS A 132 33.90 -41.05 -40.86
N GLN A 133 34.58 -40.24 -41.66
CA GLN A 133 34.84 -38.84 -41.32
C GLN A 133 33.55 -38.06 -41.11
N HIS A 134 32.55 -38.24 -42.00
CA HIS A 134 31.26 -37.57 -41.85
C HIS A 134 30.50 -38.03 -40.60
N GLN A 135 30.59 -39.32 -40.25
CA GLN A 135 29.97 -39.84 -39.03
C GLN A 135 30.62 -39.28 -37.75
N GLU A 136 31.95 -39.11 -37.75
CA GLU A 136 32.68 -38.46 -36.66
C GLU A 136 32.29 -36.99 -36.53
N GLU A 137 32.20 -36.25 -37.64
CA GLU A 137 31.75 -34.85 -37.67
C GLU A 137 30.32 -34.69 -37.12
N ILE A 138 29.38 -35.55 -37.55
CA ILE A 138 28.01 -35.57 -37.01
C ILE A 138 28.02 -35.81 -35.49
N ASN A 139 28.85 -36.72 -35.01
CA ASN A 139 28.92 -37.03 -33.59
C ASN A 139 29.49 -35.87 -32.77
N ASN A 140 30.52 -35.20 -33.28
CA ASN A 140 31.10 -34.01 -32.65
C ASN A 140 30.08 -32.87 -32.59
N ASN A 141 29.41 -32.55 -33.70
CA ASN A 141 28.38 -31.50 -33.73
C ASN A 141 27.21 -31.82 -32.77
N LYS A 142 26.81 -33.09 -32.66
CA LYS A 142 25.80 -33.52 -31.68
C LYS A 142 26.25 -33.30 -30.23
N GLN A 143 27.53 -33.57 -29.92
CA GLN A 143 28.07 -33.33 -28.58
C GLN A 143 28.15 -31.83 -28.26
N GLU A 144 28.59 -31.01 -29.22
CA GLU A 144 28.66 -29.57 -29.08
C GLU A 144 27.28 -28.95 -28.85
N HIS A 145 26.30 -29.26 -29.70
CA HIS A 145 24.91 -28.80 -29.51
C HIS A 145 24.30 -29.26 -28.19
N LYS A 146 24.63 -30.47 -27.72
CA LYS A 146 24.18 -30.94 -26.41
C LYS A 146 24.77 -30.10 -25.27
N LYS A 147 26.04 -29.70 -25.38
CA LYS A 147 26.71 -28.83 -24.42
C LYS A 147 26.11 -27.42 -24.44
N GLU A 148 25.96 -26.82 -25.62
CA GLU A 148 25.31 -25.51 -25.79
C GLU A 148 23.88 -25.49 -25.23
N THR A 149 23.10 -26.54 -25.50
CA THR A 149 21.74 -26.68 -24.98
C THR A 149 21.73 -26.74 -23.45
N GLN A 150 22.71 -27.43 -22.85
CA GLN A 150 22.81 -27.51 -21.39
C GLN A 150 23.21 -26.17 -20.76
N GLU A 151 24.16 -25.46 -21.38
CA GLU A 151 24.55 -24.11 -20.96
C GLU A 151 23.37 -23.14 -21.05
N LEU A 152 22.60 -23.18 -22.15
CA LEU A 152 21.41 -22.35 -22.33
C LEU A 152 20.34 -22.66 -21.26
N LYS A 153 20.11 -23.94 -20.95
CA LYS A 153 19.17 -24.33 -19.86
C LYS A 153 19.61 -23.79 -18.51
N ASN A 154 20.91 -23.85 -18.20
CA ASN A 154 21.45 -23.32 -16.95
C ASN A 154 21.26 -21.79 -16.89
N THR A 155 21.53 -21.08 -17.99
CA THR A 155 21.31 -19.64 -18.09
C THR A 155 19.84 -19.27 -17.88
N ILE A 156 18.91 -19.96 -18.57
CA ILE A 156 17.46 -19.72 -18.40
C ILE A 156 17.04 -19.93 -16.94
N THR A 157 17.50 -21.02 -16.32
CA THR A 157 17.18 -21.33 -14.91
C THR A 157 17.69 -20.25 -13.96
N ASN A 158 18.93 -19.78 -14.17
CA ASN A 158 19.51 -18.71 -13.37
C ASN A 158 18.76 -17.38 -13.55
N THR A 159 18.41 -17.01 -14.79
CA THR A 159 17.63 -15.81 -15.08
C THR A 159 16.24 -15.88 -14.44
N GLN A 160 15.56 -17.03 -14.52
CA GLN A 160 14.26 -17.23 -13.88
C GLN A 160 14.33 -17.07 -12.35
N ASN A 161 15.38 -17.62 -11.72
CA ASN A 161 15.59 -17.48 -10.28
C ASN A 161 15.87 -16.03 -9.88
N ASN A 162 16.69 -15.31 -10.65
CA ASN A 162 16.98 -13.89 -10.40
C ASN A 162 15.73 -13.03 -10.51
N LEU A 163 14.95 -13.19 -11.59
CA LEU A 163 13.69 -12.48 -11.78
C LEU A 163 12.69 -12.75 -10.64
N LYS A 164 12.62 -14.01 -10.17
CA LYS A 164 11.76 -14.36 -9.03
C LYS A 164 12.18 -13.63 -7.75
N ASN A 165 13.48 -13.54 -7.49
CA ASN A 165 14.00 -12.84 -6.31
C ASN A 165 13.76 -11.33 -6.38
N GLU A 166 13.95 -10.71 -7.56
CA GLU A 166 13.64 -9.30 -7.79
C GLU A 166 12.14 -9.01 -7.59
N LEU A 167 11.26 -9.87 -8.11
CA LEU A 167 9.81 -9.75 -7.91
C LEU A 167 9.44 -9.80 -6.42
N ILE A 168 10.03 -10.71 -5.66
CA ILE A 168 9.80 -10.81 -4.20
C ILE A 168 10.28 -9.52 -3.50
N ALA A 169 11.44 -8.98 -3.88
CA ALA A 169 11.96 -7.75 -3.30
C ALA A 169 11.03 -6.55 -3.58
N ILE A 170 10.57 -6.40 -4.82
CA ILE A 170 9.62 -5.34 -5.22
C ILE A 170 8.31 -5.49 -4.45
N GLN A 171 7.76 -6.70 -4.35
CA GLN A 171 6.54 -6.96 -3.59
C GLN A 171 6.68 -6.60 -2.11
N LYS A 172 7.82 -6.92 -1.50
CA LYS A 172 8.11 -6.57 -0.10
C LYS A 172 8.18 -5.07 0.09
N GLN A 173 8.92 -4.35 -0.77
CA GLN A 173 9.03 -2.89 -0.70
C GLN A 173 7.67 -2.21 -0.87
N HIS A 174 6.87 -2.65 -1.84
CA HIS A 174 5.53 -2.09 -2.06
C HIS A 174 4.60 -2.38 -0.87
N GLN A 175 4.71 -3.55 -0.23
CA GLN A 175 3.94 -3.87 0.97
C GLN A 175 4.33 -3.00 2.18
N GLU A 176 5.62 -2.71 2.35
CA GLU A 176 6.13 -1.80 3.37
C GLU A 176 5.60 -0.38 3.15
N GLU A 177 5.63 0.13 1.92
CA GLU A 177 5.10 1.44 1.56
C GLU A 177 3.58 1.55 1.82
N ILE A 178 2.80 0.54 1.41
CA ILE A 178 1.36 0.46 1.71
C ILE A 178 1.12 0.49 3.22
N ASN A 179 1.92 -0.23 4.00
CA ASN A 179 1.76 -0.28 5.45
C ASN A 179 2.07 1.06 6.11
N ASN A 180 3.12 1.75 5.65
CA ASN A 180 3.48 3.08 6.14
C ASN A 180 2.38 4.10 5.82
N ASN A 181 1.89 4.14 4.57
CA ASN A 181 0.80 5.04 4.18
C ASN A 181 -0.49 4.76 4.97
N LYS A 182 -0.80 3.48 5.23
CA LYS A 182 -1.95 3.11 6.10
C LYS A 182 -1.78 3.61 7.53
N GLN A 183 -0.58 3.56 8.10
CA GLN A 183 -0.33 4.06 9.45
C GLN A 183 -0.44 5.59 9.52
N GLU A 184 0.10 6.29 8.52
CA GLU A 184 0.02 7.75 8.40
C GLU A 184 -1.45 8.20 8.29
N HIS A 185 -2.21 7.65 7.34
CA HIS A 185 -3.64 7.98 7.21
C HIS A 185 -4.46 7.63 8.45
N LYS A 186 -4.11 6.56 9.17
CA LYS A 186 -4.77 6.23 10.44
C LYS A 186 -4.50 7.30 11.50
N LYS A 187 -3.28 7.83 11.57
CA LYS A 187 -2.90 8.92 12.49
C LYS A 187 -3.64 10.21 12.12
N GLU A 188 -3.60 10.62 10.85
CA GLU A 188 -4.32 11.79 10.34
C GLU A 188 -5.83 11.71 10.62
N THR A 189 -6.43 10.55 10.36
CA THR A 189 -7.86 10.31 10.64
C THR A 189 -8.18 10.46 12.13
N GLN A 190 -7.28 10.01 13.02
CA GLN A 190 -7.49 10.14 14.46
C GLN A 190 -7.36 11.60 14.93
N GLU A 191 -6.40 12.35 14.40
CA GLU A 191 -6.23 13.77 14.68
C GLU A 191 -7.45 14.59 14.19
N LEU A 192 -7.96 14.26 13.00
CA LEU A 192 -9.17 14.88 12.47
C LEU A 192 -10.40 14.58 13.33
N LYS A 193 -10.57 13.32 13.78
CA LYS A 193 -11.65 12.95 14.72
C LYS A 193 -11.58 13.72 16.03
N ASN A 194 -10.39 13.88 16.60
CA ASN A 194 -10.21 14.66 17.83
C ASN A 194 -10.57 16.14 17.60
N THR A 195 -10.18 16.70 16.45
CA THR A 195 -10.49 18.08 16.06
C THR A 195 -11.99 18.30 15.88
N ILE A 196 -12.68 17.37 15.20
CA ILE A 196 -14.13 17.39 15.02
C ILE A 196 -14.84 17.35 16.38
N THR A 197 -14.50 16.41 17.25
CA THR A 197 -15.09 16.29 18.59
C THR A 197 -14.89 17.56 19.42
N ASN A 198 -13.67 18.13 19.42
CA ASN A 198 -13.38 19.37 20.12
C ASN A 198 -14.20 20.54 19.58
N THR A 199 -14.41 20.60 18.27
CA THR A 199 -15.20 21.64 17.61
C THR A 199 -16.68 21.50 17.93
N GLN A 200 -17.22 20.28 17.90
CA GLN A 200 -18.60 19.97 18.31
C GLN A 200 -18.86 20.38 19.75
N ASN A 201 -17.95 20.07 20.68
CA ASN A 201 -18.05 20.47 22.08
C ASN A 201 -18.06 22.00 22.23
N LYS A 202 -17.21 22.73 21.49
CA LYS A 202 -17.18 24.20 21.49
C LYS A 202 -18.50 24.79 20.96
N ILE A 203 -19.03 24.25 19.87
CA ILE A 203 -20.31 24.68 19.29
C ILE A 203 -21.45 24.42 20.29
N GLN A 204 -21.50 23.23 20.90
CA GLN A 204 -22.53 22.88 21.87
C GLN A 204 -22.50 23.78 23.11
N ASN A 205 -21.31 24.08 23.63
CA ASN A 205 -21.14 25.01 24.75
C ASN A 205 -21.59 26.43 24.38
N SER A 206 -21.23 26.89 23.17
CA SER A 206 -21.64 28.21 22.67
C SER A 206 -23.16 28.30 22.51
N TYR A 207 -23.79 27.27 21.94
CA TYR A 207 -25.24 27.18 21.80
C TYR A 207 -25.96 27.16 23.16
N SER A 208 -25.45 26.39 24.13
CA SER A 208 -25.97 26.37 25.50
C SER A 208 -25.89 27.76 26.16
N ASN A 209 -24.76 28.44 26.02
CA ASN A 209 -24.57 29.80 26.55
C ASN A 209 -25.51 30.81 25.88
N LEU A 210 -25.70 30.74 24.56
CA LEU A 210 -26.64 31.60 23.84
C LEU A 210 -28.08 31.39 24.31
N ASN A 211 -28.51 30.15 24.54
CA ASN A 211 -29.84 29.86 25.09
C ASN A 211 -30.03 30.47 26.49
N LYS A 212 -29.01 30.37 27.35
CA LYS A 212 -29.04 30.99 28.68
C LYS A 212 -29.18 32.51 28.59
N ILE A 213 -28.39 33.16 27.73
CA ILE A 213 -28.45 34.61 27.50
C ILE A 213 -29.81 35.03 26.93
N SER A 214 -30.33 34.28 25.96
CA SER A 214 -31.65 34.54 25.37
C SER A 214 -32.78 34.42 26.41
N SER A 215 -32.75 33.35 27.22
CA SER A 215 -33.72 33.17 28.30
C SER A 215 -33.62 34.29 29.35
N GLU A 216 -32.40 34.66 29.74
CA GLU A 216 -32.15 35.78 30.65
C GLU A 216 -32.70 37.10 30.11
N SER A 217 -32.50 37.38 28.82
CA SER A 217 -33.03 38.57 28.16
C SER A 217 -34.57 38.56 28.12
N ASN A 218 -35.20 37.40 27.89
CA ASN A 218 -36.64 37.27 27.98
C ASN A 218 -37.15 37.54 29.40
N TYR A 219 -36.50 36.97 30.42
CA TYR A 219 -36.83 37.28 31.82
C TYR A 219 -36.64 38.76 32.15
N ALA A 220 -35.60 39.42 31.63
CA ALA A 220 -35.40 40.85 31.82
C ALA A 220 -36.55 41.66 31.22
N ASN A 221 -36.96 41.35 29.99
CA ASN A 221 -38.08 42.02 29.33
C ASN A 221 -39.41 41.82 30.07
N VAL A 222 -39.71 40.58 30.47
CA VAL A 222 -40.95 40.26 31.18
C VAL A 222 -40.94 40.87 32.57
N PHE A 223 -39.84 40.78 33.32
CA PHE A 223 -39.70 41.41 34.63
C PHE A 223 -39.92 42.93 34.55
N ASN A 224 -39.18 43.62 33.68
CA ASN A 224 -39.27 45.07 33.52
C ASN A 224 -40.67 45.51 33.10
N SER A 225 -41.40 44.70 32.32
CA SER A 225 -42.80 44.97 31.97
C SER A 225 -43.76 44.71 33.14
N THR A 226 -43.52 43.63 33.89
CA THR A 226 -44.40 43.17 34.99
C THR A 226 -44.37 44.11 36.18
N VAL A 227 -43.22 44.72 36.49
CA VAL A 227 -43.06 45.59 37.66
C VAL A 227 -43.59 47.01 37.44
N ILE A 228 -44.01 47.37 36.22
CA ILE A 228 -44.59 48.67 35.91
C ILE A 228 -45.86 48.85 36.72
N GLY A 229 -45.94 49.97 37.46
CA GLY A 229 -47.09 50.28 38.30
C GLY A 229 -47.18 49.46 39.60
N SER A 230 -46.14 48.68 39.95
CA SER A 230 -46.09 47.97 41.23
C SER A 230 -46.32 48.92 42.41
N LYS A 231 -47.25 48.57 43.30
CA LYS A 231 -47.59 49.38 44.48
C LYS A 231 -46.47 49.38 45.53
N TRP A 232 -45.68 48.30 45.59
CA TRP A 232 -44.68 48.07 46.61
C TRP A 232 -43.22 48.15 46.11
N LEU A 233 -42.96 47.94 44.81
CA LEU A 233 -41.60 47.94 44.25
C LEU A 233 -41.27 49.28 43.58
N LYS A 234 -40.92 50.28 44.40
CA LYS A 234 -40.76 51.69 43.97
C LYS A 234 -39.38 52.00 43.39
N LYS A 235 -38.31 51.40 43.91
CA LYS A 235 -36.91 51.61 43.48
C LYS A 235 -36.42 50.40 42.70
N GLN A 236 -36.27 50.56 41.39
CA GLN A 236 -35.96 49.49 40.43
C GLN A 236 -34.50 49.49 39.94
N ASN A 237 -33.61 50.25 40.58
CA ASN A 237 -32.19 50.33 40.23
C ASN A 237 -31.40 49.12 40.75
N PHE A 238 -31.63 47.94 40.17
CA PHE A 238 -30.95 46.69 40.52
C PHE A 238 -29.68 46.46 39.68
N ALA A 239 -28.71 45.77 40.26
CA ALA A 239 -27.50 45.31 39.58
C ALA A 239 -27.53 43.78 39.41
N LEU A 240 -28.27 43.30 38.40
CA LEU A 240 -28.58 41.87 38.19
C LEU A 240 -27.57 41.14 37.29
N VAL A 241 -26.28 41.41 37.51
CA VAL A 241 -25.17 40.90 36.71
C VAL A 241 -24.08 40.31 37.60
N ASN A 242 -23.17 39.55 36.99
CA ASN A 242 -22.04 38.92 37.68
C ASN A 242 -22.50 37.97 38.81
N SER A 243 -21.96 38.18 40.03
CA SER A 243 -22.24 37.33 41.19
C SER A 243 -23.62 37.57 41.81
N ALA A 244 -24.33 38.65 41.47
CA ALA A 244 -25.66 38.93 42.02
C ALA A 244 -26.75 38.05 41.40
N ALA A 245 -27.89 37.92 42.07
CA ALA A 245 -29.09 37.29 41.51
C ALA A 245 -29.46 37.84 40.12
N ASN A 246 -29.99 36.98 39.26
CA ASN A 246 -30.28 37.26 37.86
C ASN A 246 -31.79 37.50 37.62
N TYR A 247 -32.18 37.93 36.42
CA TYR A 247 -33.55 38.32 36.09
C TYR A 247 -34.56 37.17 36.24
N SER A 248 -34.17 35.92 35.98
CA SER A 248 -35.08 34.77 36.21
C SER A 248 -35.45 34.64 37.69
N PHE A 249 -34.50 34.87 38.59
CA PHE A 249 -34.74 34.90 40.02
C PHE A 249 -35.64 36.08 40.37
N PHE A 250 -35.31 37.28 39.90
CA PHE A 250 -36.06 38.50 40.20
C PHE A 250 -37.51 38.44 39.73
N TYR A 251 -37.76 37.92 38.53
CA TYR A 251 -39.11 37.69 38.03
C TYR A 251 -39.88 36.71 38.91
N GLY A 252 -39.30 35.54 39.19
CA GLY A 252 -39.93 34.53 40.04
C GLY A 252 -40.24 35.06 41.45
N LEU A 253 -39.26 35.72 42.07
CA LEU A 253 -39.41 36.29 43.41
C LEU A 253 -40.43 37.43 43.41
N PHE A 254 -40.48 38.29 42.39
CA PHE A 254 -41.53 39.31 42.28
C PHE A 254 -42.91 38.68 42.24
N ARG A 255 -43.15 37.68 41.36
CA ARG A 255 -44.45 37.00 41.27
C ARG A 255 -44.85 36.35 42.59
N ILE A 256 -43.89 35.74 43.28
CA ILE A 256 -44.10 35.16 44.61
C ILE A 256 -44.53 36.25 45.61
N LEU A 257 -43.78 37.34 45.74
CA LEU A 257 -44.10 38.42 46.68
C LEU A 257 -45.46 39.07 46.37
N ASP A 258 -45.79 39.22 45.09
CA ASP A 258 -47.01 39.88 44.64
C ASP A 258 -48.28 39.01 44.85
N GLU A 259 -48.17 37.70 44.61
CA GLU A 259 -49.32 36.79 44.63
C GLU A 259 -49.48 36.00 45.93
N MET A 260 -48.39 35.41 46.45
CA MET A 260 -48.43 34.68 47.71
C MET A 260 -48.60 35.63 48.90
N LYS A 261 -48.00 36.82 48.79
CA LYS A 261 -47.91 37.82 49.85
C LYS A 261 -47.39 37.27 51.19
N PRO A 262 -46.14 36.73 51.23
CA PRO A 262 -45.58 36.10 52.43
C PRO A 262 -45.52 37.05 53.62
N LYS A 263 -45.70 36.52 54.84
CA LYS A 263 -45.74 37.35 56.07
C LYS A 263 -44.47 37.24 56.89
N ASN A 264 -43.75 36.12 56.80
CA ASN A 264 -42.51 35.94 57.52
C ASN A 264 -41.46 35.33 56.59
N ILE A 265 -40.53 36.18 56.18
CA ILE A 265 -39.53 35.91 55.15
C ILE A 265 -38.17 35.69 55.82
N LEU A 266 -37.51 34.58 55.50
CA LEU A 266 -36.12 34.33 55.84
C LEU A 266 -35.25 34.41 54.59
N GLU A 267 -34.19 35.20 54.62
CA GLU A 267 -33.22 35.32 53.55
C GLU A 267 -31.82 34.99 54.08
N LEU A 268 -31.21 33.96 53.52
CA LEU A 268 -29.85 33.54 53.81
C LEU A 268 -28.95 34.12 52.71
N GLY A 269 -28.09 35.05 53.06
CA GLY A 269 -27.29 35.87 52.14
C GLY A 269 -27.92 37.24 51.89
N LEU A 270 -27.14 38.31 52.11
CA LEU A 270 -27.55 39.69 51.86
C LEU A 270 -27.16 40.12 50.44
N GLY A 271 -28.11 40.60 49.65
CA GLY A 271 -27.82 41.00 48.27
C GLY A 271 -28.93 41.75 47.54
N GLN A 272 -28.92 41.67 46.21
CA GLN A 272 -29.90 42.38 45.36
C GLN A 272 -31.34 41.91 45.66
N THR A 273 -31.54 40.62 45.92
CA THR A 273 -32.84 40.05 46.35
C THR A 273 -33.36 40.76 47.58
N THR A 274 -32.47 41.07 48.54
CA THR A 274 -32.81 41.79 49.77
C THR A 274 -33.33 43.20 49.49
N LYS A 275 -32.82 43.85 48.44
CA LYS A 275 -33.31 45.16 48.02
C LYS A 275 -34.77 45.11 47.54
N MET A 276 -35.22 43.98 47.00
CA MET A 276 -36.61 43.78 46.61
C MET A 276 -37.47 43.35 47.82
N THR A 277 -37.02 42.39 48.63
CA THR A 277 -37.77 41.92 49.81
C THR A 277 -37.91 43.02 50.87
N ALA A 278 -36.89 43.85 51.09
CA ALA A 278 -36.97 44.98 52.01
C ALA A 278 -37.98 46.04 51.54
N GLN A 279 -38.07 46.31 50.23
CA GLN A 279 -39.09 47.22 49.69
C GLN A 279 -40.51 46.65 49.82
N TYR A 280 -40.67 45.34 49.62
CA TYR A 280 -41.92 44.65 49.83
C TYR A 280 -42.40 44.81 51.28
N VAL A 281 -41.50 44.58 52.26
CA VAL A 281 -41.81 44.79 53.69
C VAL A 281 -42.05 46.26 54.02
N TYR A 282 -41.27 47.18 53.46
CA TYR A 282 -41.37 48.60 53.76
C TYR A 282 -42.70 49.23 53.28
N ASN A 283 -43.15 48.84 52.09
CA ASN A 283 -44.34 49.43 51.45
C ASN A 283 -45.60 48.58 51.60
N SER A 284 -45.57 47.53 52.44
CA SER A 284 -46.75 46.71 52.73
C SER A 284 -47.63 47.39 53.77
N ASP A 285 -48.94 47.36 53.54
CA ASP A 285 -49.95 47.78 54.53
C ASP A 285 -50.12 46.74 55.66
N GLU A 286 -49.64 45.52 55.46
CA GLU A 286 -49.67 44.44 56.43
C GLU A 286 -48.35 44.33 57.21
N GLU A 287 -48.42 43.81 58.44
CA GLU A 287 -47.23 43.56 59.26
C GLU A 287 -46.49 42.32 58.73
N ILE A 288 -45.48 42.57 57.89
CA ILE A 288 -44.61 41.56 57.30
C ILE A 288 -43.24 41.66 57.96
N LYS A 289 -42.66 40.51 58.32
CA LYS A 289 -41.33 40.41 58.90
C LYS A 289 -40.33 39.86 57.89
N LEU A 290 -39.17 40.52 57.78
CA LEU A 290 -38.03 40.05 57.01
C LEU A 290 -36.83 39.83 57.95
N THR A 291 -36.30 38.62 57.94
CA THR A 291 -35.06 38.27 58.63
C THR A 291 -34.00 37.92 57.61
N VAL A 292 -32.88 38.63 57.62
CA VAL A 292 -31.73 38.42 56.72
C VAL A 292 -30.53 37.99 57.54
N ILE A 293 -29.85 36.94 57.11
CA ILE A 293 -28.65 36.39 57.75
C ILE A 293 -27.48 36.50 56.77
N ASP A 294 -26.38 37.12 57.20
CA ASP A 294 -25.14 37.15 56.43
C ASP A 294 -23.92 37.04 57.37
N SER A 295 -22.76 36.67 56.86
CA SER A 295 -21.54 36.51 57.65
C SER A 295 -20.58 37.68 57.59
N ASP A 296 -20.64 38.48 56.53
CA ASP A 296 -19.69 39.57 56.32
C ASP A 296 -20.24 40.89 56.90
N GLN A 297 -19.72 41.28 58.07
CA GLN A 297 -20.09 42.53 58.73
C GLN A 297 -19.82 43.77 57.87
N SER A 298 -18.71 43.77 57.11
CA SER A 298 -18.35 44.90 56.25
C SER A 298 -19.33 45.00 55.08
N TRP A 299 -19.69 43.87 54.48
CA TRP A 299 -20.71 43.79 53.45
C TRP A 299 -22.06 44.27 53.96
N ILE A 300 -22.50 43.80 55.13
CA ILE A 300 -23.75 44.26 55.77
C ILE A 300 -23.74 45.78 55.95
N ASN A 301 -22.68 46.33 56.52
CA ASN A 301 -22.56 47.76 56.79
C ASN A 301 -22.60 48.60 55.50
N ASN A 302 -22.03 48.10 54.42
CA ASN A 302 -21.97 48.82 53.15
C ASN A 302 -23.25 48.66 52.32
N PHE A 303 -23.78 47.45 52.21
CA PHE A 303 -24.95 47.17 51.38
C PHE A 303 -26.24 47.72 52.01
N SER A 304 -26.37 47.65 53.34
CA SER A 304 -27.57 48.12 54.05
C SER A 304 -27.82 49.63 53.88
N LYS A 305 -26.79 50.43 53.60
CA LYS A 305 -26.92 51.87 53.28
C LYS A 305 -27.78 52.13 52.05
N ASN A 306 -27.90 51.14 51.16
CA ASN A 306 -28.67 51.23 49.91
C ASN A 306 -30.05 50.59 50.01
N LEU A 307 -30.42 50.07 51.19
CA LEU A 307 -31.71 49.39 51.43
C LEU A 307 -32.77 50.37 51.92
N THR A 308 -34.03 50.01 51.67
CA THR A 308 -35.19 50.71 52.25
C THR A 308 -35.71 49.85 53.39
N LEU A 309 -35.39 50.24 54.63
CA LEU A 309 -35.61 49.43 55.83
C LEU A 309 -36.65 50.08 56.76
N ASN A 310 -37.43 49.27 57.46
CA ASN A 310 -38.29 49.67 58.58
C ASN A 310 -38.08 48.75 59.79
N ARG A 311 -38.82 48.97 60.88
CA ARG A 311 -38.72 48.18 62.12
C ARG A 311 -38.98 46.67 61.96
N ASN A 312 -39.55 46.24 60.84
CA ASN A 312 -39.89 44.84 60.60
C ASN A 312 -38.80 44.09 59.79
N THR A 313 -37.73 44.77 59.38
CA THR A 313 -36.58 44.15 58.72
C THR A 313 -35.42 44.03 59.70
N ASN A 314 -34.98 42.79 59.96
CA ASN A 314 -33.85 42.49 60.82
C ASN A 314 -32.72 41.88 59.99
N ILE A 315 -31.53 42.45 60.04
CA ILE A 315 -30.34 41.93 59.38
C ILE A 315 -29.34 41.54 60.47
N PHE A 316 -29.00 40.26 60.53
CA PHE A 316 -28.08 39.71 61.53
C PHE A 316 -26.77 39.29 60.88
N GLN A 317 -25.66 39.71 61.50
CA GLN A 317 -24.36 39.13 61.22
C GLN A 317 -24.18 37.86 62.06
N VAL A 318 -23.73 36.79 61.43
CA VAL A 318 -23.39 35.52 62.10
C VAL A 318 -22.11 34.93 61.54
N ASN A 319 -21.30 34.29 62.37
CA ASN A 319 -20.09 33.65 61.89
C ASN A 319 -20.42 32.43 61.02
N MET A 320 -19.45 32.01 60.20
CA MET A 320 -19.52 30.71 59.53
C MET A 320 -18.79 29.66 60.37
N GLU A 321 -19.36 28.46 60.40
CA GLU A 321 -18.71 27.28 60.98
C GLU A 321 -18.49 26.18 59.93
N GLU A 322 -17.42 25.40 60.10
CA GLU A 322 -17.23 24.17 59.34
C GLU A 322 -18.12 23.07 59.92
N CYS A 323 -18.89 22.41 59.07
CA CYS A 323 -19.69 21.24 59.41
C CYS A 323 -19.31 20.06 58.52
N GLN A 324 -19.39 18.85 59.08
CA GLN A 324 -19.12 17.61 58.35
C GLN A 324 -20.40 16.80 58.19
N THR A 325 -20.61 16.26 56.99
CA THR A 325 -21.64 15.24 56.79
C THR A 325 -21.24 13.92 57.47
N SER A 326 -22.19 13.02 57.69
CA SER A 326 -21.92 11.65 58.20
C SER A 326 -20.91 10.86 57.36
N SER A 327 -20.69 11.29 56.12
CA SER A 327 -19.72 10.74 55.16
C SER A 327 -18.38 11.49 55.11
N GLY A 328 -18.10 12.36 56.08
CA GLY A 328 -16.83 13.09 56.23
C GLY A 328 -16.62 14.32 55.33
N ASN A 329 -17.59 14.64 54.45
CA ASN A 329 -17.46 15.80 53.56
C ASN A 329 -17.62 17.12 54.33
N LYS A 330 -16.63 18.01 54.19
CA LYS A 330 -16.60 19.37 54.78
C LYS A 330 -17.51 20.34 54.03
N ASN A 331 -18.26 21.15 54.76
CA ASN A 331 -19.09 22.25 54.24
C ASN A 331 -19.07 23.40 55.24
N PHE A 332 -19.42 24.60 54.80
CA PHE A 332 -19.61 25.77 55.64
C PHE A 332 -21.10 26.09 55.77
N ARG A 333 -21.49 26.55 56.95
CA ARG A 333 -22.84 26.98 57.24
C ARG A 333 -22.82 28.16 58.21
N TYR A 334 -23.92 28.88 58.33
CA TYR A 334 -24.06 29.91 59.35
C TYR A 334 -24.13 29.27 60.74
N GLU A 335 -23.32 29.76 61.67
CA GLU A 335 -23.20 29.25 63.02
C GLU A 335 -24.42 29.68 63.86
N ASN A 336 -25.18 28.70 64.37
CA ASN A 336 -26.19 28.87 65.43
C ASN A 336 -27.18 30.03 65.24
N PHE A 337 -27.48 30.48 64.02
CA PHE A 337 -28.41 31.58 63.79
C PHE A 337 -29.86 31.18 64.12
N GLU A 338 -30.14 29.88 64.25
CA GLU A 338 -31.41 29.35 64.74
C GLU A 338 -31.78 29.96 66.12
N ASN A 339 -30.78 30.29 66.95
CA ASN A 339 -30.97 30.97 68.23
C ASN A 339 -31.52 32.40 68.08
N LEU A 340 -31.24 33.05 66.93
CA LEU A 340 -31.71 34.41 66.63
C LEU A 340 -33.16 34.41 66.14
N ILE A 341 -33.56 33.38 65.38
CA ILE A 341 -34.93 33.23 64.84
C ILE A 341 -35.92 32.56 65.82
N LYS A 342 -35.45 32.02 66.95
CA LYS A 342 -36.28 31.56 68.09
C LYS A 342 -37.43 30.62 67.69
N LYS A 343 -38.69 31.04 67.83
CA LYS A 343 -39.91 30.27 67.46
C LYS A 343 -40.53 30.76 66.15
N ASP A 344 -39.85 31.66 65.43
CA ASP A 344 -40.36 32.15 64.16
C ASP A 344 -40.47 30.99 63.16
N GLN A 345 -41.61 30.94 62.47
CA GLN A 345 -41.81 30.04 61.33
C GLN A 345 -41.97 30.86 60.06
N PHE A 346 -41.36 30.41 58.97
CA PHE A 346 -41.25 31.14 57.71
C PHE A 346 -42.14 30.53 56.63
N ASP A 347 -42.80 31.40 55.87
CA ASP A 347 -43.60 31.03 54.70
C ASP A 347 -42.83 31.26 53.38
N LEU A 348 -41.83 32.15 53.37
CA LEU A 348 -40.88 32.28 52.27
C LEU A 348 -39.45 32.17 52.81
N ILE A 349 -38.68 31.24 52.24
CA ILE A 349 -37.25 31.08 52.55
C ILE A 349 -36.45 31.24 51.26
N ILE A 350 -35.48 32.15 51.27
CA ILE A 350 -34.59 32.45 50.16
C ILE A 350 -33.17 32.06 50.56
N ILE A 351 -32.49 31.29 49.71
CA ILE A 351 -31.18 30.72 50.02
C ILE A 351 -30.20 31.08 48.90
N ASP A 352 -29.39 32.11 49.14
CA ASP A 352 -28.29 32.56 48.28
C ASP A 352 -26.92 32.44 49.01
N GLY A 353 -26.93 32.45 50.34
CA GLY A 353 -25.79 32.21 51.21
C GLY A 353 -25.98 31.00 52.14
N PRO A 354 -24.91 30.56 52.82
CA PRO A 354 -23.52 31.02 52.68
C PRO A 354 -22.87 30.51 51.38
N ILE A 355 -21.61 30.89 51.14
CA ILE A 355 -20.84 30.56 49.92
C ILE A 355 -20.97 29.07 49.59
N GLY A 356 -21.32 28.75 48.34
CA GLY A 356 -21.54 27.37 47.89
C GLY A 356 -20.39 26.70 47.14
N PHE A 357 -19.37 27.46 46.74
CA PHE A 357 -18.29 26.96 45.88
C PHE A 357 -17.44 25.87 46.56
N ASN A 358 -17.03 24.86 45.78
CA ASN A 358 -16.18 23.73 46.21
C ASN A 358 -16.68 22.94 47.44
N GLN A 359 -18.00 22.89 47.66
CA GLN A 359 -18.62 22.14 48.74
C GLN A 359 -19.56 21.06 48.19
N LYS A 360 -19.61 19.91 48.87
CA LYS A 360 -20.46 18.80 48.41
C LYS A 360 -21.92 19.00 48.78
N TYR A 361 -22.19 19.65 49.91
CA TYR A 361 -23.52 19.97 50.44
C TYR A 361 -23.49 21.37 51.06
N PRO A 362 -23.33 22.45 50.28
CA PRO A 362 -23.42 23.80 50.80
C PRO A 362 -24.83 24.13 51.29
N ARG A 363 -25.00 25.23 52.04
CA ARG A 363 -26.32 25.77 52.42
C ARG A 363 -27.15 24.80 53.27
N THR A 364 -26.50 23.98 54.10
CA THR A 364 -27.15 22.93 54.91
C THR A 364 -28.07 23.45 56.02
N ASN A 365 -27.98 24.74 56.40
CA ASN A 365 -28.88 25.32 57.40
C ASN A 365 -30.37 25.13 57.05
N ILE A 366 -30.72 25.06 55.75
CA ILE A 366 -32.10 24.77 55.31
C ILE A 366 -32.65 23.47 55.88
N LEU A 367 -31.80 22.47 56.14
CA LEU A 367 -32.24 21.20 56.70
C LEU A 367 -32.75 21.37 58.14
N ASN A 368 -32.17 22.29 58.93
CA ASN A 368 -32.66 22.61 60.27
C ASN A 368 -33.92 23.49 60.19
N ILE A 369 -33.97 24.42 59.24
CA ILE A 369 -35.15 25.27 59.01
C ILE A 369 -36.37 24.41 58.65
N ILE A 370 -36.23 23.43 57.75
CA ILE A 370 -37.31 22.50 57.40
C ILE A 370 -37.78 21.70 58.62
N GLU A 371 -36.88 21.39 59.55
CA GLU A 371 -37.23 20.64 60.75
C GLU A 371 -38.12 21.46 61.69
N ASN A 372 -37.69 22.70 61.98
CA ASN A 372 -38.14 23.43 63.16
C ASN A 372 -38.84 24.77 62.86
N HIS A 373 -38.66 25.34 61.66
CA HIS A 373 -39.03 26.73 61.35
C HIS A 373 -39.81 26.89 60.03
N LEU A 374 -40.23 25.80 59.39
CA LEU A 374 -41.02 25.86 58.17
C LEU A 374 -42.52 25.90 58.51
N LYS A 375 -43.26 26.85 57.92
CA LYS A 375 -44.74 26.84 58.00
C LYS A 375 -45.33 25.70 57.18
N GLU A 376 -46.59 25.35 57.45
CA GLU A 376 -47.33 24.33 56.70
C GLU A 376 -47.42 24.68 55.20
N GLU A 377 -47.72 25.94 54.88
CA GLU A 377 -47.74 26.47 53.52
C GLU A 377 -46.51 27.35 53.29
N PHE A 378 -45.62 26.92 52.37
CA PHE A 378 -44.33 27.57 52.18
C PHE A 378 -43.87 27.61 50.73
N ILE A 379 -42.86 28.46 50.51
CA ILE A 379 -41.97 28.45 49.35
C ILE A 379 -40.52 28.50 49.83
N ILE A 380 -39.67 27.65 49.25
CA ILE A 380 -38.21 27.69 49.42
C ILE A 380 -37.58 27.95 48.05
N ILE A 381 -36.75 28.98 47.93
CA ILE A 381 -35.96 29.28 46.73
C ILE A 381 -34.49 29.02 47.03
N LEU A 382 -33.84 28.19 46.21
CA LEU A 382 -32.41 27.91 46.27
C LEU A 382 -31.74 28.44 45.00
N ASP A 383 -30.88 29.45 45.16
CA ASP A 383 -30.10 30.02 44.05
C ASP A 383 -28.95 29.10 43.62
N ASP A 384 -28.29 29.39 42.51
CA ASP A 384 -27.10 28.69 42.00
C ASP A 384 -27.30 27.17 41.79
N TYR A 385 -28.53 26.74 41.48
CA TYR A 385 -28.90 25.33 41.32
C TYR A 385 -28.09 24.59 40.23
N ASP A 386 -27.41 25.29 39.34
CA ASP A 386 -26.54 24.68 38.34
C ASP A 386 -25.32 23.96 38.95
N ARG A 387 -24.85 24.42 40.11
CA ARG A 387 -23.70 23.86 40.81
C ARG A 387 -24.02 22.50 41.42
N GLN A 388 -23.04 21.60 41.38
CA GLN A 388 -23.24 20.23 41.86
C GLN A 388 -23.53 20.16 43.36
N GLY A 389 -22.94 21.04 44.17
CA GLY A 389 -23.21 21.11 45.61
C GLY A 389 -24.68 21.43 45.90
N GLU A 390 -25.20 22.48 45.28
CA GLU A 390 -26.58 22.94 45.42
C GLU A 390 -27.59 21.92 44.89
N LYS A 391 -27.25 21.14 43.85
CA LYS A 391 -28.04 19.97 43.42
C LYS A 391 -28.10 18.90 44.50
N ASN A 392 -26.99 18.63 45.17
CA ASN A 392 -26.96 17.66 46.26
C ASN A 392 -27.77 18.14 47.47
N THR A 393 -27.67 19.42 47.84
CA THR A 393 -28.48 20.03 48.90
C THR A 393 -29.98 20.05 48.54
N SER A 394 -30.31 20.34 47.29
CA SER A 394 -31.67 20.22 46.75
C SER A 394 -32.25 18.82 46.95
N GLN A 395 -31.45 17.77 46.72
CA GLN A 395 -31.89 16.40 47.01
C GLN A 395 -32.11 16.18 48.52
N LYS A 396 -31.28 16.73 49.40
CA LYS A 396 -31.48 16.65 50.85
C LYS A 396 -32.73 17.39 51.33
N ILE A 397 -33.09 18.50 50.68
CA ILE A 397 -34.38 19.17 50.91
C ILE A 397 -35.54 18.23 50.57
N LYS A 398 -35.49 17.58 49.39
CA LYS A 398 -36.52 16.61 48.97
C LYS A 398 -36.66 15.45 49.95
N ASP A 399 -35.53 14.84 50.33
CA ASP A 399 -35.50 13.73 51.28
C ASP A 399 -36.16 14.14 52.60
N LYS A 400 -35.85 15.35 53.09
CA LYS A 400 -36.35 15.83 54.38
C LYS A 400 -37.84 16.18 54.34
N LEU A 401 -38.32 16.81 53.27
CA LEU A 401 -39.75 17.06 53.07
C LEU A 401 -40.55 15.76 52.95
N ASN A 402 -40.02 14.77 52.21
CA ASN A 402 -40.64 13.45 52.07
C ASN A 402 -40.71 12.71 53.41
N ASN A 403 -39.64 12.72 54.20
CA ASN A 403 -39.61 12.07 55.51
C ASN A 403 -40.63 12.68 56.49
N LYS A 404 -40.95 13.96 56.34
CA LYS A 404 -42.01 14.65 57.10
C LYS A 404 -43.41 14.50 56.49
N ASN A 405 -43.56 13.72 55.41
CA ASN A 405 -44.80 13.55 54.64
C ASN A 405 -45.40 14.87 54.13
N ILE A 406 -44.56 15.87 53.88
CA ILE A 406 -44.99 17.17 53.36
C ILE A 406 -45.16 17.06 51.85
N LYS A 407 -46.35 17.37 51.33
CA LYS A 407 -46.61 17.42 49.89
C LYS A 407 -46.07 18.72 49.31
N TYR A 408 -45.18 18.63 48.33
CA TYR A 408 -44.63 19.76 47.60
C TYR A 408 -44.50 19.46 46.11
N ASP A 409 -44.29 20.50 45.32
CA ASP A 409 -43.86 20.43 43.95
C ASP A 409 -42.62 21.33 43.75
N THR A 410 -41.98 21.22 42.59
CA THR A 410 -40.77 21.97 42.26
C THR A 410 -40.84 22.67 40.90
N LYS A 411 -40.21 23.83 40.80
CA LYS A 411 -40.02 24.56 39.54
C LYS A 411 -38.56 25.00 39.45
N ILE A 412 -38.02 25.01 38.24
CA ILE A 412 -36.72 25.62 37.97
C ILE A 412 -36.95 26.84 37.09
N PHE A 413 -36.56 28.01 37.60
CA PHE A 413 -36.45 29.22 36.79
C PHE A 413 -35.13 29.16 36.03
N ARG A 414 -35.20 29.22 34.69
CA ARG A 414 -34.07 28.92 33.81
C ARG A 414 -33.54 30.17 33.11
N GLY A 415 -32.78 31.00 33.82
CA GLY A 415 -32.08 32.15 33.22
C GLY A 415 -30.61 31.87 32.95
N LEU A 416 -29.78 32.90 33.08
CA LEU A 416 -28.32 32.81 33.08
C LEU A 416 -27.82 31.86 34.18
N LYS A 417 -28.43 32.00 35.36
CA LYS A 417 -28.34 31.09 36.51
C LYS A 417 -29.71 30.50 36.77
N HIS A 418 -29.71 29.28 37.32
CA HIS A 418 -30.94 28.56 37.63
C HIS A 418 -31.27 28.62 39.11
N GLN A 419 -32.53 28.85 39.43
CA GLN A 419 -33.07 28.76 40.79
C GLN A 419 -34.05 27.59 40.84
N ILE A 420 -33.88 26.70 41.82
CA ILE A 420 -34.91 25.71 42.11
C ILE A 420 -35.82 26.23 43.22
N VAL A 421 -37.12 26.10 43.00
CA VAL A 421 -38.17 26.50 43.92
C VAL A 421 -38.92 25.25 44.37
N PHE A 422 -39.12 25.13 45.67
CA PHE A 422 -39.99 24.13 46.30
C PHE A 422 -41.20 24.84 46.87
N PHE A 423 -42.39 24.31 46.65
CA PHE A 423 -43.61 24.95 47.10
C PHE A 423 -44.72 23.94 47.37
N THR A 424 -45.61 24.29 48.29
CA THR A 424 -46.81 23.48 48.59
C THR A 424 -47.88 23.65 47.52
N GLN A 425 -48.88 22.76 47.53
CA GLN A 425 -49.94 22.74 46.51
C GLN A 425 -50.74 24.05 46.42
N LYS A 426 -50.84 24.81 47.50
CA LYS A 426 -51.46 26.14 47.50
C LYS A 426 -50.83 27.10 46.48
N TYR A 427 -49.53 26.95 46.22
CA TYR A 427 -48.76 27.82 45.34
C TYR A 427 -48.47 27.18 43.98
N PHE A 428 -49.34 26.29 43.52
CA PHE A 428 -49.19 25.59 42.23
C PHE A 428 -49.04 26.53 41.02
N PHE A 429 -49.57 27.76 41.12
CA PHE A 429 -49.45 28.79 40.08
C PHE A 429 -47.99 29.06 39.65
N ILE A 430 -47.00 28.82 40.52
CA ILE A 430 -45.57 28.98 40.22
C ILE A 430 -45.13 28.13 39.03
N LYS A 431 -45.82 27.02 38.74
CA LYS A 431 -45.57 26.20 37.55
C LYS A 431 -45.74 26.97 36.25
N TRP A 432 -46.64 27.95 36.24
CA TRP A 432 -47.02 28.72 35.05
C TRP A 432 -46.06 29.87 34.73
N TYR A 433 -45.10 30.17 35.62
CA TYR A 433 -44.12 31.26 35.48
C TYR A 433 -42.78 30.83 34.89
#